data_AF-I8U6D3-F1
#
_entry.id   AF-I8U6D3-F1
#
_cell.length_a   1.000
_cell.length_b   1.000
_cell.length_c   1.000
_cell.angle_alpha   90.00
_cell.angle_beta   90.00
_cell.angle_gamma   90.00
#
_symmetry.space_group_name_H-M   'P 1'
#
loop_
_entity.id
_entity.type
_entity.pdbx_description
1 polymer ?
#
loop_
_entity_poly.entity_id
_entity_poly.type
_entity_poly.pdbx_seq_one_letter_code
_entity_poly.pdbx_strand_id
1 'polypeptide(L)'
;MSELPKCERDFDIAYQEWERDSAEWFDQEAWDKALESWISPFLEERDFGYAILQRRRRLLSIKPAARPKCEDKSQMKSLDYQEAERKREEEVNELMEAYWTSNRTLLAMDETMPLAFNVVEIVLLRSHRDRHGRPYSWVMDRLTCALTGGCCGRACGCCEKPLLTYYHPLNYKYPDGKMEVGVYGHCTAECPCCIQVRHRYHPHPRLPKSAF
;
A
#
# COMPACT_ATOMS: atom_id res chain seq x y z
N MET A 1 16.43 16.67 24.62
CA MET A 1 15.49 15.90 23.79
C MET A 1 15.20 16.75 22.55
N SER A 2 15.39 16.24 21.33
CA SER A 2 15.11 17.05 20.13
C SER A 2 13.62 17.32 20.05
N GLU A 3 13.22 18.56 19.79
CA GLU A 3 11.82 18.89 19.53
C GLU A 3 11.28 18.05 18.37
N LEU A 4 10.05 17.54 18.51
CA LEU A 4 9.36 16.83 17.44
C LEU A 4 9.22 17.73 16.20
N PRO A 5 9.39 17.23 14.97
CA PRO A 5 9.13 17.99 13.75
C PRO A 5 7.72 18.54 13.73
N LYS A 6 7.54 19.70 13.06
CA LYS A 6 6.25 20.37 12.96
C LYS A 6 5.12 19.44 12.50
N CYS A 7 5.35 18.63 11.45
CA CYS A 7 4.32 17.74 10.92
C CYS A 7 3.84 16.68 11.94
N GLU A 8 4.71 16.22 12.83
CA GLU A 8 4.37 15.24 13.85
C GLU A 8 3.62 15.92 15.01
N ARG A 9 4.03 17.14 15.41
CA ARG A 9 3.28 17.92 16.40
C ARG A 9 1.88 18.30 15.89
N ASP A 10 1.77 18.69 14.62
CA ASP A 10 0.49 19.04 14.00
C ASP A 10 -0.44 17.81 13.98
N PHE A 11 0.09 16.60 13.78
CA PHE A 11 -0.67 15.36 13.94
C PHE A 11 -1.06 15.10 15.39
N ASP A 12 -0.13 15.19 16.34
CA ASP A 12 -0.40 14.90 17.75
C ASP A 12 -1.52 15.79 18.29
N ILE A 13 -1.52 17.08 17.95
CA ILE A 13 -2.59 18.01 18.30
C ILE A 13 -3.92 17.57 17.69
N ALA A 14 -3.95 17.29 16.38
CA ALA A 14 -5.17 16.90 15.69
C ALA A 14 -5.73 15.55 16.18
N TYR A 15 -4.87 14.59 16.52
CA TYR A 15 -5.27 13.30 17.08
C TYR A 15 -5.84 13.46 18.49
N GLN A 16 -5.22 14.28 19.35
CA GLN A 16 -5.74 14.57 20.70
C GLN A 16 -7.09 15.30 20.67
N GLU A 17 -7.27 16.22 19.71
CA GLU A 17 -8.56 16.86 19.49
C GLU A 17 -9.62 15.85 19.08
N TRP A 18 -9.32 14.99 18.11
CA TRP A 18 -10.19 13.89 17.71
C TRP A 18 -10.52 12.93 18.87
N GLU A 19 -9.53 12.53 19.68
CA GLU A 19 -9.74 11.64 20.83
C GLU A 19 -10.73 12.26 21.83
N ARG A 20 -10.53 13.53 22.19
CA ARG A 20 -11.41 14.25 23.11
C ARG A 20 -12.83 14.37 22.55
N ASP A 21 -12.95 14.80 21.29
CA ASP A 21 -14.25 15.03 20.66
C ASP A 21 -15.00 13.69 20.46
N SER A 22 -14.30 12.62 20.08
CA SER A 22 -14.88 11.27 19.93
C SER A 22 -15.39 10.70 21.26
N ALA A 23 -14.72 11.01 22.38
CA ALA A 23 -15.13 10.56 23.71
C ALA A 23 -16.34 11.34 24.24
N GLU A 24 -16.45 12.63 23.91
CA GLU A 24 -17.59 13.47 24.30
C GLU A 24 -18.84 13.16 23.48
N TRP A 25 -18.69 12.94 22.17
CA TRP A 25 -19.79 12.82 21.21
C TRP A 25 -19.94 11.40 20.66
N PHE A 26 -19.58 10.39 21.46
CA PHE A 26 -19.61 8.99 21.06
C PHE A 26 -21.03 8.52 20.70
N ASP A 27 -21.21 8.07 19.46
CA ASP A 27 -22.43 7.44 18.96
C ASP A 27 -22.11 6.01 18.47
N GLN A 28 -22.48 5.03 19.28
CA GLN A 28 -22.26 3.60 19.00
C GLN A 28 -22.95 3.15 17.70
N GLU A 29 -24.19 3.59 17.45
CA GLU A 29 -24.95 3.15 16.28
C GLU A 29 -24.32 3.66 14.98
N ALA A 30 -23.95 4.95 14.96
CA ALA A 30 -23.23 5.53 13.84
C ALA A 30 -21.86 4.85 13.63
N TRP A 31 -21.17 4.52 14.72
CA TRP A 31 -19.87 3.87 14.70
C TRP A 31 -19.95 2.47 14.07
N ASP A 32 -20.86 1.62 14.55
CA ASP A 32 -21.04 0.25 14.07
C ASP A 32 -21.53 0.24 12.61
N LYS A 33 -22.48 1.12 12.28
CA LYS A 33 -22.96 1.27 10.91
C LYS A 33 -21.84 1.69 9.97
N ALA A 34 -21.00 2.65 10.37
CA ALA A 34 -19.88 3.09 9.54
C ALA A 34 -18.82 2.00 9.39
N LEU A 35 -18.58 1.20 10.45
CA LEU A 35 -17.65 0.08 10.42
C LEU A 35 -18.02 -0.93 9.32
N GLU A 36 -19.29 -1.33 9.26
CA GLU A 36 -19.78 -2.31 8.28
C GLU A 36 -19.94 -1.72 6.89
N SER A 37 -20.57 -0.54 6.78
CA SER A 37 -21.00 0.00 5.49
C SER A 37 -19.90 0.74 4.72
N TRP A 38 -18.87 1.22 5.39
CA TRP A 38 -17.84 2.05 4.76
C TRP A 38 -16.42 1.64 5.14
N ILE A 39 -16.09 1.52 6.43
CA ILE A 39 -14.71 1.27 6.88
C ILE A 39 -14.19 -0.09 6.41
N SER A 40 -14.92 -1.17 6.67
CA SER A 40 -14.47 -2.51 6.29
C SER A 40 -14.29 -2.63 4.77
N PRO A 41 -15.27 -2.23 3.92
CA PRO A 41 -15.07 -2.20 2.47
C PRO A 41 -13.90 -1.30 2.04
N PHE A 42 -13.70 -0.15 2.71
CA PHE A 42 -12.62 0.78 2.37
C PHE A 42 -11.24 0.15 2.64
N LEU A 43 -11.08 -0.47 3.82
CA LEU A 43 -9.83 -1.12 4.20
C LEU A 43 -9.55 -2.34 3.32
N GLU A 44 -10.56 -3.13 2.98
CA GLU A 44 -10.44 -4.26 2.05
C GLU A 44 -9.97 -3.81 0.66
N GLU A 45 -10.54 -2.72 0.14
CA GLU A 45 -10.15 -2.17 -1.16
C GLU A 45 -8.72 -1.59 -1.13
N ARG A 46 -8.36 -0.90 -0.04
CA ARG A 46 -7.01 -0.38 0.19
C ARG A 46 -5.99 -1.51 0.24
N ASP A 47 -6.27 -2.55 1.01
CA ASP A 47 -5.37 -3.69 1.19
C ASP A 47 -5.25 -4.53 -0.09
N PHE A 48 -6.32 -4.58 -0.90
CA PHE A 48 -6.25 -5.11 -2.26
C PHE A 48 -5.29 -4.30 -3.14
N GLY A 49 -5.37 -2.96 -3.11
CA GLY A 49 -4.41 -2.07 -3.76
C GLY A 49 -2.96 -2.36 -3.34
N TYR A 50 -2.71 -2.58 -2.05
CA TYR A 50 -1.39 -2.97 -1.55
C TYR A 50 -0.94 -4.33 -2.06
N ALA A 51 -1.83 -5.33 -2.12
CA ALA A 51 -1.53 -6.65 -2.66
C ALA A 51 -1.11 -6.57 -4.14
N ILE A 52 -1.82 -5.79 -4.95
CA ILE A 52 -1.46 -5.53 -6.35
C ILE A 52 -0.03 -5.00 -6.47
N LEU A 53 0.30 -3.93 -5.72
CA LEU A 53 1.61 -3.30 -5.80
C LEU A 53 2.73 -4.19 -5.25
N GLN A 54 2.45 -5.02 -4.24
CA GLN A 54 3.42 -5.98 -3.71
C GLN A 54 3.72 -7.10 -4.71
N ARG A 55 2.71 -7.60 -5.42
CA ARG A 55 2.90 -8.57 -6.50
C ARG A 55 3.68 -7.96 -7.65
N ARG A 56 3.34 -6.73 -8.07
CA ARG A 56 4.13 -5.99 -9.06
C ARG A 56 5.60 -5.88 -8.64
N ARG A 57 5.87 -5.51 -7.39
CA ARG A 57 7.24 -5.44 -6.85
C ARG A 57 7.94 -6.81 -6.94
N ARG A 58 7.25 -7.91 -6.61
CA ARG A 58 7.79 -9.27 -6.75
C ARG A 58 8.16 -9.56 -8.21
N LEU A 59 7.25 -9.33 -9.14
CA LEU A 59 7.46 -9.58 -10.57
C LEU A 59 8.65 -8.80 -11.14
N LEU A 60 8.77 -7.51 -10.78
CA LEU A 60 9.88 -6.64 -11.19
C LEU A 60 11.21 -7.03 -10.53
N SER A 61 11.18 -7.74 -9.39
CA SER A 61 12.39 -8.17 -8.68
C SER A 61 12.95 -9.50 -9.21
N ILE A 62 12.20 -10.21 -10.06
CA ILE A 62 12.68 -11.45 -10.69
C ILE A 62 13.76 -11.05 -11.68
N LYS A 63 15.01 -11.36 -11.33
CA LYS A 63 16.15 -11.13 -12.22
C LYS A 63 15.98 -12.02 -13.46
N PRO A 64 16.21 -11.50 -14.66
CA PRO A 64 16.36 -12.35 -15.81
C PRO A 64 17.54 -13.30 -15.58
N ALA A 65 17.34 -14.59 -15.84
CA ALA A 65 18.39 -15.58 -15.68
C ALA A 65 19.61 -15.14 -16.50
N ALA A 66 20.78 -15.07 -15.86
CA ALA A 66 22.02 -14.70 -16.55
C ALA A 66 22.18 -15.60 -17.78
N ARG A 67 22.36 -14.99 -18.96
CA ARG A 67 22.56 -15.72 -20.22
C ARG A 67 23.68 -16.76 -20.00
N PRO A 68 23.41 -18.06 -20.19
CA PRO A 68 24.49 -19.04 -20.17
C PRO A 68 25.47 -18.67 -21.27
N LYS A 69 26.72 -18.40 -20.92
CA LYS A 69 27.84 -18.38 -21.87
C LYS A 69 28.08 -19.82 -22.33
N CYS A 70 27.22 -20.35 -23.19
CA CYS A 70 27.46 -21.62 -23.84
C CYS A 70 26.77 -21.61 -25.21
N GLU A 71 27.61 -21.52 -26.24
CA GLU A 71 27.25 -21.74 -27.63
C GLU A 71 26.68 -23.18 -27.78
N ASP A 72 25.78 -23.38 -28.75
CA ASP A 72 25.10 -24.62 -29.15
C ASP A 72 23.70 -25.00 -28.63
N LYS A 73 23.00 -24.18 -27.83
CA LYS A 73 21.52 -24.32 -27.64
C LYS A 73 20.74 -22.99 -27.69
N SER A 74 21.23 -22.05 -28.48
CA SER A 74 20.95 -20.61 -28.31
C SER A 74 19.57 -20.12 -28.77
N GLN A 75 18.92 -20.74 -29.77
CA GLN A 75 17.66 -20.19 -30.31
C GLN A 75 16.42 -20.58 -29.49
N MET A 76 16.27 -21.85 -29.10
CA MET A 76 15.05 -22.32 -28.41
C MET A 76 14.94 -21.78 -26.96
N LYS A 77 16.08 -21.60 -26.27
CA LYS A 77 16.11 -20.96 -24.94
C LYS A 77 15.89 -19.44 -25.00
N SER A 78 16.19 -18.80 -26.13
CA SER A 78 15.96 -17.36 -26.31
C SER A 78 14.48 -17.04 -26.49
N LEU A 79 13.73 -17.89 -27.20
CA LEU A 79 12.28 -17.72 -27.41
C LEU A 79 11.49 -17.92 -26.11
N ASP A 80 11.83 -18.93 -25.32
CA ASP A 80 11.19 -19.20 -24.01
C ASP A 80 11.43 -18.06 -23.01
N TYR A 81 12.64 -17.50 -23.00
CA TYR A 81 12.97 -16.33 -22.19
C TYR A 81 12.18 -15.08 -22.62
N GLN A 82 12.10 -14.80 -23.92
CA GLN A 82 11.33 -13.66 -24.44
C GLN A 82 9.83 -13.80 -24.17
N GLU A 83 9.30 -15.01 -24.24
CA GLU A 83 7.90 -15.30 -23.91
C GLU A 83 7.62 -15.11 -22.41
N ALA A 84 8.53 -15.56 -21.54
CA ALA A 84 8.42 -15.33 -20.10
C ALA A 84 8.57 -13.83 -19.73
N GLU A 85 9.42 -13.10 -20.43
CA GLU A 85 9.56 -11.64 -20.26
C GLU A 85 8.28 -10.91 -20.67
N ARG A 86 7.71 -11.27 -21.83
CA ARG A 86 6.43 -10.71 -22.32
C ARG A 86 5.29 -10.98 -21.36
N LYS A 87 5.10 -12.23 -20.91
CA LYS A 87 4.07 -12.60 -19.92
C LYS A 87 4.21 -11.83 -18.61
N ARG A 88 5.44 -11.60 -18.16
CA ARG A 88 5.71 -10.81 -16.96
C ARG A 88 5.29 -9.36 -17.16
N GLU A 89 5.66 -8.77 -18.29
CA GLU A 89 5.31 -7.38 -18.61
C GLU A 89 3.79 -7.20 -18.75
N GLU A 90 3.11 -8.12 -19.43
CA GLU A 90 1.65 -8.19 -19.51
C GLU A 90 1.02 -8.24 -18.12
N GLU A 91 1.47 -9.17 -17.25
CA GLU A 91 0.97 -9.29 -15.89
C GLU A 91 1.22 -8.02 -15.05
N VAL A 92 2.37 -7.37 -15.22
CA VAL A 92 2.67 -6.09 -14.54
C VAL A 92 1.74 -4.97 -15.01
N ASN A 93 1.43 -4.90 -16.31
CA ASN A 93 0.53 -3.90 -16.87
C ASN A 93 -0.92 -4.13 -16.40
N GLU A 94 -1.39 -5.38 -16.43
CA GLU A 94 -2.72 -5.74 -15.89
C GLU A 94 -2.85 -5.39 -14.41
N LEU A 95 -1.81 -5.63 -13.61
CA LEU A 95 -1.76 -5.23 -12.21
C LEU A 95 -1.86 -3.70 -12.07
N MET A 96 -1.20 -2.92 -12.92
CA MET A 96 -1.30 -1.45 -12.82
C MET A 96 -2.69 -0.92 -13.19
N GLU A 97 -3.35 -1.49 -14.20
CA GLU A 97 -4.74 -1.15 -14.52
C GLU A 97 -5.71 -1.51 -13.39
N ALA A 98 -5.50 -2.68 -12.77
CA ALA A 98 -6.26 -3.09 -11.58
C ALA A 98 -6.02 -2.14 -10.40
N TYR A 99 -4.78 -1.71 -10.18
CA TYR A 99 -4.44 -0.75 -9.12
C TYR A 99 -5.14 0.59 -9.33
N TRP A 100 -5.10 1.14 -10.55
CA TRP A 100 -5.77 2.42 -10.83
C TRP A 100 -7.29 2.32 -10.77
N THR A 101 -7.85 1.17 -11.11
CA THR A 101 -9.27 0.89 -10.92
C THR A 101 -9.63 0.85 -9.43
N SER A 102 -8.86 0.12 -8.63
CA SER A 102 -9.00 0.09 -7.17
C SER A 102 -8.87 1.49 -6.53
N ASN A 103 -7.88 2.27 -6.97
CA ASN A 103 -7.68 3.63 -6.48
C ASN A 103 -8.85 4.56 -6.83
N ARG A 104 -9.46 4.41 -8.02
CA ARG A 104 -10.68 5.14 -8.38
C ARG A 104 -11.87 4.73 -7.51
N THR A 105 -12.00 3.45 -7.16
CA THR A 105 -13.01 2.98 -6.22
C THR A 105 -12.84 3.67 -4.86
N LEU A 106 -11.62 3.70 -4.31
CA LEU A 106 -11.35 4.39 -3.03
C LEU A 106 -11.71 5.88 -3.08
N LEU A 107 -11.41 6.57 -4.19
CA LEU A 107 -11.78 7.98 -4.38
C LEU A 107 -13.31 8.16 -4.44
N ALA A 108 -14.04 7.27 -5.12
CA ALA A 108 -15.49 7.31 -5.15
C ALA A 108 -16.11 7.02 -3.77
N MET A 109 -15.48 6.16 -2.97
CA MET A 109 -15.91 5.90 -1.59
C MET A 109 -15.78 7.14 -0.70
N ASP A 110 -14.77 7.99 -0.93
CA ASP A 110 -14.63 9.25 -0.19
C ASP A 110 -15.83 10.21 -0.43
N GLU A 111 -16.58 10.07 -1.54
CA GLU A 111 -17.81 10.86 -1.80
C GLU A 111 -19.01 10.44 -0.93
N THR A 112 -19.00 9.22 -0.39
CA THR A 112 -20.09 8.63 0.39
C THR A 112 -19.71 8.41 1.85
N MET A 113 -18.65 9.09 2.30
CA MET A 113 -18.08 8.97 3.62
C MET A 113 -19.08 9.34 4.73
N PRO A 114 -19.38 8.42 5.67
CA PRO A 114 -20.24 8.74 6.81
C PRO A 114 -19.59 9.74 7.76
N LEU A 115 -20.41 10.58 8.40
CA LEU A 115 -19.98 11.49 9.48
C LEU A 115 -19.94 10.76 10.83
N ALA A 116 -19.09 9.73 10.94
CA ALA A 116 -18.87 8.98 12.18
C ALA A 116 -17.42 9.16 12.65
N PHE A 117 -17.17 9.21 13.97
CA PHE A 117 -15.84 9.53 14.51
C PHE A 117 -14.75 8.54 14.11
N ASN A 118 -15.06 7.25 13.99
CA ASN A 118 -14.14 6.25 13.44
C ASN A 118 -13.77 6.49 11.97
N VAL A 119 -14.68 7.06 11.18
CA VAL A 119 -14.38 7.46 9.79
C VAL A 119 -13.50 8.70 9.78
N VAL A 120 -13.76 9.68 10.65
CA VAL A 120 -12.91 10.86 10.83
C VAL A 120 -11.49 10.46 11.23
N GLU A 121 -11.33 9.45 12.11
CA GLU A 121 -10.02 8.91 12.47
C GLU A 121 -9.26 8.41 11.23
N ILE A 122 -9.92 7.60 10.39
CA ILE A 122 -9.32 7.07 9.16
C ILE A 122 -8.86 8.19 8.23
N VAL A 123 -9.67 9.25 8.07
CA VAL A 123 -9.30 10.42 7.27
C VAL A 123 -8.09 11.13 7.85
N LEU A 124 -8.07 11.35 9.15
CA LEU A 124 -6.98 12.01 9.86
C LEU A 124 -5.66 11.21 9.71
N LEU A 125 -5.71 9.90 9.95
CA LEU A 125 -4.58 8.98 9.78
C LEU A 125 -4.07 8.90 8.33
N ARG A 126 -4.96 9.05 7.34
CA ARG A 126 -4.59 9.06 5.90
C ARG A 126 -4.01 10.40 5.44
N SER A 127 -4.44 11.51 6.05
CA SER A 127 -4.13 12.87 5.60
C SER A 127 -2.83 13.41 6.21
N HIS A 128 -2.48 12.98 7.42
CA HIS A 128 -1.24 13.37 8.08
C HIS A 128 -0.09 12.42 7.73
N ARG A 129 1.13 12.97 7.68
CA ARG A 129 2.35 12.22 7.37
C ARG A 129 3.45 12.51 8.38
N ASP A 130 4.22 11.48 8.71
CA ASP A 130 5.41 11.63 9.54
C ASP A 130 6.56 12.33 8.80
N ARG A 131 7.70 12.54 9.49
CA ARG A 131 8.90 13.16 8.89
C ARG A 131 9.48 12.42 7.67
N HIS A 132 9.07 11.19 7.42
CA HIS A 132 9.50 10.37 6.29
C HIS A 132 8.44 10.31 5.17
N GLY A 133 7.37 11.09 5.29
CA GLY A 133 6.27 11.13 4.32
C GLY A 133 5.34 9.93 4.38
N ARG A 134 5.39 9.13 5.45
CA ARG A 134 4.53 7.95 5.63
C ARG A 134 3.23 8.39 6.30
N PRO A 135 2.05 7.95 5.81
CA PRO A 135 0.80 8.32 6.44
C PRO A 135 0.69 7.71 7.84
N TYR A 136 0.01 8.38 8.76
CA TYR A 136 -0.15 7.86 10.12
C TYR A 136 -0.95 6.56 10.18
N SER A 137 -1.82 6.29 9.20
CA SER A 137 -2.45 4.98 9.03
C SER A 137 -1.41 3.87 8.88
N TRP A 138 -0.33 4.12 8.13
CA TRP A 138 0.80 3.20 8.07
C TRP A 138 1.56 3.14 9.39
N VAL A 139 1.81 4.27 10.05
CA VAL A 139 2.58 4.33 11.32
C VAL A 139 1.89 3.52 12.43
N MET A 140 0.58 3.66 12.57
CA MET A 140 -0.22 2.99 13.60
C MET A 140 -0.30 1.48 13.36
N ASP A 141 -0.46 1.05 12.11
CA ASP A 141 -0.60 -0.37 11.75
C ASP A 141 0.72 -1.18 11.86
N ARG A 142 1.87 -0.54 12.13
CA ARG A 142 3.19 -1.20 12.22
C ARG A 142 3.22 -2.27 13.31
N LEU A 143 2.62 -1.99 14.46
CA LEU A 143 2.60 -2.91 15.59
C LEU A 143 1.86 -4.19 15.22
N THR A 144 0.67 -4.06 14.64
CA THR A 144 -0.13 -5.19 14.14
C THR A 144 0.63 -5.99 13.09
N CYS A 145 1.30 -5.32 12.14
CA CYS A 145 2.15 -6.00 11.17
C CYS A 145 3.27 -6.80 11.86
N ALA A 146 3.93 -6.25 12.87
CA ALA A 146 4.98 -6.96 13.61
C ALA A 146 4.44 -8.15 14.41
N LEU A 147 3.33 -7.97 15.15
CA LEU A 147 2.71 -8.99 15.99
C LEU A 147 2.20 -10.20 15.19
N THR A 148 1.75 -9.98 13.96
CA THR A 148 1.30 -11.04 13.03
C THR A 148 2.45 -11.71 12.26
N GLY A 149 3.71 -11.44 12.65
CA GLY A 149 4.90 -11.98 11.99
C GLY A 149 5.14 -11.39 10.59
N GLY A 150 4.68 -10.16 10.36
CA GLY A 150 4.93 -9.38 9.16
C GLY A 150 6.29 -8.69 9.14
N CYS A 151 6.51 -7.82 8.16
CA CYS A 151 7.84 -7.29 7.85
C CYS A 151 8.30 -6.17 8.79
N CYS A 152 7.37 -5.47 9.46
CA CYS A 152 7.71 -4.43 10.45
C CYS A 152 8.44 -4.97 11.69
N GLY A 153 8.31 -6.27 11.98
CA GLY A 153 9.07 -6.95 13.03
C GLY A 153 10.44 -7.48 12.57
N ARG A 154 10.86 -7.20 11.33
CA ARG A 154 12.08 -7.74 10.72
C ARG A 154 13.03 -6.63 10.28
N ALA A 155 14.31 -6.98 10.11
CA ALA A 155 15.33 -6.08 9.58
C ALA A 155 15.26 -5.86 8.05
N CYS A 156 14.28 -6.45 7.35
CA CYS A 156 14.25 -6.40 5.88
C CYS A 156 13.84 -5.03 5.30
N GLY A 157 13.22 -4.16 6.10
CA GLY A 157 12.86 -2.81 5.67
C GLY A 157 11.82 -2.75 4.55
N CYS A 158 11.02 -3.81 4.34
CA CYS A 158 10.13 -3.91 3.18
C CYS A 158 8.92 -2.97 3.26
N CYS A 159 8.37 -2.76 4.45
CA CYS A 159 7.20 -1.91 4.70
C CYS A 159 7.56 -0.41 4.67
N GLU A 160 8.82 -0.09 4.99
CA GLU A 160 9.36 1.26 5.01
C GLU A 160 9.66 1.80 3.60
N LYS A 161 9.60 0.95 2.57
CA LYS A 161 9.78 1.34 1.17
C LYS A 161 8.44 1.58 0.48
N PRO A 162 8.27 2.69 -0.25
CA PRO A 162 7.02 2.94 -0.97
C PRO A 162 6.75 1.83 -2.00
N LEU A 163 5.53 1.32 -2.01
CA LEU A 163 5.02 0.32 -2.95
C LEU A 163 4.91 0.88 -4.37
N LEU A 164 4.56 2.16 -4.46
CA LEU A 164 4.52 2.97 -5.68
C LEU A 164 4.95 4.40 -5.32
N THR A 165 5.63 5.06 -6.26
CA THR A 165 5.99 6.47 -6.14
C THR A 165 5.43 7.19 -7.36
N TYR A 166 4.83 8.36 -7.15
CA TYR A 166 4.30 9.21 -8.22
C TYR A 166 4.47 10.70 -7.87
N TYR A 167 4.30 11.57 -8.86
CA TYR A 167 4.37 13.03 -8.66
C TYR A 167 2.98 13.61 -8.51
N HIS A 168 2.73 14.29 -7.39
CA HIS A 168 1.52 15.08 -7.15
C HIS A 168 1.79 16.55 -7.50
N PRO A 169 0.93 17.23 -8.28
CA PRO A 169 1.08 18.65 -8.54
C PRO A 169 0.91 19.45 -7.24
N LEU A 170 1.66 20.53 -7.08
CA LEU A 170 1.44 21.46 -5.97
C LEU A 170 0.16 22.27 -6.19
N ASN A 171 -0.22 23.03 -5.16
CA ASN A 171 -1.41 23.88 -5.23
C ASN A 171 -1.28 24.99 -6.30
N TYR A 172 -2.38 25.70 -6.55
CA TYR A 172 -2.47 26.77 -7.56
C TYR A 172 -1.37 27.85 -7.47
N LYS A 173 -0.67 27.99 -6.33
CA LYS A 173 0.44 28.94 -6.18
C LYS A 173 1.73 28.47 -6.85
N TYR A 174 1.85 27.18 -7.15
CA TYR A 174 3.01 26.56 -7.78
C TYR A 174 2.54 25.64 -8.93
N PRO A 175 2.05 26.20 -10.05
CA PRO A 175 1.41 25.42 -11.12
C PRO A 175 2.34 24.38 -11.76
N ASP A 176 3.65 24.66 -11.83
CA ASP A 176 4.67 23.73 -12.34
C ASP A 176 5.32 22.88 -11.22
N GLY A 177 4.97 23.17 -9.97
CA GLY A 177 5.52 22.48 -8.81
C GLY A 177 5.00 21.05 -8.73
N LYS A 178 5.92 20.11 -8.49
CA LYS A 178 5.58 18.70 -8.26
C LYS A 178 6.25 18.22 -6.99
N MET A 179 5.53 17.42 -6.21
CA MET A 179 6.03 16.73 -5.03
C MET A 179 5.99 15.23 -5.28
N GLU A 180 7.09 14.56 -5.01
CA GLU A 180 7.12 13.10 -5.01
C GLU A 180 6.33 12.56 -3.81
N VAL A 181 5.42 11.63 -4.06
CA VAL A 181 4.57 11.00 -3.04
C VAL A 181 4.72 9.49 -3.13
N GLY A 182 4.93 8.87 -1.96
CA GLY A 182 4.99 7.42 -1.80
C GLY A 182 3.66 6.84 -1.32
N VAL A 183 3.25 5.74 -1.94
CA VAL A 183 2.20 4.84 -1.45
C VAL A 183 2.84 3.83 -0.51
N TYR A 184 2.49 3.90 0.77
CA TYR A 184 3.00 2.99 1.80
C TYR A 184 1.91 2.01 2.23
N GLY A 185 2.29 0.77 2.52
CA GLY A 185 1.38 -0.29 2.97
C GLY A 185 2.14 -1.40 3.67
N HIS A 186 1.42 -2.15 4.52
CA HIS A 186 1.95 -3.29 5.25
C HIS A 186 1.89 -4.58 4.44
N CYS A 187 2.63 -5.60 4.88
CA CYS A 187 2.77 -6.85 4.14
C CYS A 187 1.42 -7.57 4.01
N THR A 188 1.02 -7.86 2.77
CA THR A 188 -0.14 -8.71 2.44
C THR A 188 0.33 -10.11 2.06
N ALA A 189 -0.58 -10.95 1.57
CA ALA A 189 -0.26 -12.26 1.01
C ALA A 189 0.69 -12.21 -0.21
N GLU A 190 0.82 -11.03 -0.85
CA GLU A 190 1.65 -10.82 -2.03
C GLU A 190 3.06 -10.30 -1.70
N CYS A 191 3.37 -10.05 -0.43
CA CYS A 191 4.69 -9.55 -0.05
C CYS A 191 5.79 -10.58 -0.37
N PRO A 192 6.79 -10.24 -1.22
CA PRO A 192 7.84 -11.17 -1.61
C PRO A 192 8.67 -11.66 -0.41
N CYS A 193 8.94 -10.79 0.56
CA CYS A 193 9.67 -11.16 1.77
C CYS A 193 8.87 -12.14 2.64
N CYS A 194 7.57 -11.92 2.83
CA CYS A 194 6.71 -12.85 3.58
C CYS A 194 6.61 -14.20 2.89
N ILE A 195 6.45 -14.24 1.57
CA ILE A 195 6.38 -15.48 0.79
C ILE A 195 7.67 -16.28 0.96
N GLN A 196 8.83 -15.62 0.86
CA GLN A 196 10.14 -16.26 1.04
C GLN A 196 10.32 -16.83 2.45
N VAL A 197 10.01 -16.04 3.49
CA VAL A 197 10.17 -16.47 4.89
C VAL A 197 9.21 -17.59 5.28
N ARG A 198 7.97 -17.56 4.77
CA ARG A 198 6.94 -18.56 5.09
C ARG A 198 7.02 -19.81 4.21
N HIS A 199 7.82 -19.78 3.15
CA HIS A 199 7.91 -20.83 2.12
C HIS A 199 6.54 -21.25 1.56
N ARG A 200 5.58 -20.31 1.56
CA ARG A 200 4.20 -20.55 1.17
C ARG A 200 3.66 -19.32 0.46
N TYR A 201 3.12 -19.53 -0.73
CA TYR A 201 2.42 -18.51 -1.50
C TYR A 201 0.95 -18.89 -1.64
N HIS A 202 0.07 -18.07 -1.09
CA HIS A 202 -1.38 -18.15 -1.27
C HIS A 202 -1.80 -16.79 -1.81
N PRO A 203 -2.02 -16.66 -3.13
CA PRO A 203 -2.29 -15.37 -3.74
C PRO A 203 -3.52 -14.72 -3.13
N HIS A 204 -3.56 -13.38 -3.18
CA HIS A 204 -4.76 -12.66 -2.79
C HIS A 204 -5.95 -13.13 -3.65
N PRO A 205 -7.12 -13.46 -3.07
CA PRO A 205 -8.21 -14.15 -3.79
C PRO A 205 -8.79 -13.33 -4.95
N ARG A 206 -8.71 -12.00 -4.88
CA ARG A 206 -9.15 -11.08 -5.95
C ARG A 206 -8.13 -10.91 -7.09
N LEU A 207 -6.92 -11.45 -6.97
CA LEU A 207 -5.91 -11.36 -8.03
C LEU A 207 -5.96 -12.58 -8.95
N PRO A 208 -5.74 -12.40 -10.27
CA PRO A 208 -5.64 -13.53 -11.20
C PRO A 208 -4.47 -14.44 -10.83
N LYS A 209 -4.50 -15.71 -11.25
CA LYS A 209 -3.37 -16.62 -11.01
C LYS A 209 -2.10 -16.08 -11.66
N SER A 210 -1.00 -16.05 -10.92
CA SER A 210 0.31 -15.62 -11.47
C SER A 210 0.93 -16.72 -12.30
N ALA A 211 1.63 -16.32 -13.36
CA ALA A 211 2.51 -17.21 -14.10
C ALA A 211 3.87 -17.40 -13.40
N PHE A 212 4.15 -16.66 -12.31
CA PHE A 212 5.46 -16.58 -11.62
C PHE A 212 5.39 -16.74 -10.09
#